data_AF-A0A552EQI3-F1
#
_entry.id   AF-A0A552EQI3-F1
#
_cell.length_a   1.000
_cell.length_b   1.000
_cell.length_c   1.000
_cell.angle_alpha   90.00
_cell.angle_beta   90.00
_cell.angle_gamma   90.00
#
_symmetry.space_group_name_H-M   'P 1'
#
loop_
_entity.id
_entity.type
_entity.pdbx_description
1 polymer ?
#
loop_
_entity_poly.entity_id
_entity_poly.type
_entity_poly.pdbx_seq_one_letter_code
_entity_poly.pdbx_strand_id
1 'polypeptide(L)'
;MSNYTLTINTSVAARQALTRKGYNLVFAKGVSSGGEVDYNAAWIVLTPSEMSGSMKISWDVDYYANYTTSQLKNRAAIQGTGNDLSMDAGGAYVVDVTGQLIVDQNVSPNPNPGKSSFAFHNDQGYSLEYVPILESLDNNNRRVPIWAASTGVTKKGLIAATPVEIVRVWAGKYEQGQAVLAEYATVGVEFDLTTTRTGNATFNDDLSDWTSLSSNAKVFEPDANLRLIPTQLSDALKNLSDAIDVTVLVTFTTALTIAAVTYLTHKLIDKFASNLKPSSIEVSEPSGYSLKVKFQKNTAMFLATVGLYVYEVAVDNALSKAKSDTKSGLAEESWKIDGKTLTNHY
;
A
#
# COMPACT_ATOMS: atom_id res chain seq x y z
N MET A 1 -12.08 28.22 -1.91
CA MET A 1 -11.51 26.89 -1.64
C MET A 1 -10.48 26.59 -2.71
N SER A 2 -9.39 25.91 -2.36
CA SER A 2 -8.36 25.54 -3.31
C SER A 2 -8.68 24.16 -3.89
N ASN A 3 -9.07 24.11 -5.15
CA ASN A 3 -9.39 22.85 -5.83
C ASN A 3 -8.11 22.23 -6.40
N TYR A 4 -7.87 20.96 -6.08
CA TYR A 4 -6.78 20.14 -6.60
C TYR A 4 -7.34 19.10 -7.57
N THR A 5 -6.54 18.71 -8.56
CA THR A 5 -6.98 17.75 -9.57
C THR A 5 -5.84 16.83 -10.00
N LEU A 6 -6.10 15.52 -10.00
CA LEU A 6 -5.26 14.52 -10.63
C LEU A 6 -5.99 13.90 -11.81
N THR A 7 -5.26 13.75 -12.92
CA THR A 7 -5.72 12.99 -14.07
C THR A 7 -4.83 11.77 -14.27
N ILE A 8 -5.41 10.58 -14.24
CA ILE A 8 -4.73 9.33 -14.56
C ILE A 8 -5.31 8.76 -15.85
N ASN A 9 -4.49 8.66 -16.89
CA ASN A 9 -4.88 8.00 -18.13
C ASN A 9 -4.54 6.51 -18.04
N THR A 10 -5.48 5.66 -18.46
CA THR A 10 -5.27 4.21 -18.49
C THR A 10 -5.69 3.65 -19.86
N SER A 11 -4.85 2.80 -20.45
CA SER A 11 -5.22 2.10 -21.67
C SER A 11 -6.14 0.90 -21.36
N VAL A 12 -6.81 0.35 -22.37
CA VAL A 12 -7.57 -0.90 -22.23
C VAL A 12 -6.64 -2.04 -21.78
N ALA A 13 -5.43 -2.10 -22.35
CA ALA A 13 -4.43 -3.10 -22.02
C ALA A 13 -3.97 -3.00 -20.56
N ALA A 14 -3.74 -1.79 -20.04
CA ALA A 14 -3.39 -1.54 -18.65
C ALA A 14 -4.47 -2.06 -17.68
N ARG A 15 -5.74 -1.73 -17.95
CA ARG A 15 -6.88 -2.24 -17.14
C ARG A 15 -6.96 -3.76 -17.17
N GLN A 16 -6.78 -4.38 -18.34
CA GLN A 16 -6.75 -5.84 -18.46
C GLN A 16 -5.57 -6.47 -17.70
N ALA A 17 -4.40 -5.83 -17.71
CA ALA A 17 -3.25 -6.28 -16.95
C ALA A 17 -3.53 -6.27 -15.43
N LEU A 18 -4.12 -5.18 -14.93
CA LEU A 18 -4.55 -5.07 -13.54
C LEU A 18 -5.58 -6.16 -13.17
N THR A 19 -6.61 -6.35 -14.00
CA THR A 19 -7.63 -7.41 -13.79
C THR A 19 -7.00 -8.79 -13.71
N ARG A 20 -6.12 -9.14 -14.66
CA ARG A 20 -5.45 -10.46 -14.68
C ARG A 20 -4.61 -10.70 -13.44
N LYS A 21 -3.96 -9.66 -12.91
CA LYS A 21 -3.09 -9.75 -11.74
C LYS A 21 -3.84 -9.61 -10.41
N GLY A 22 -5.11 -9.19 -10.43
CA GLY A 22 -5.91 -8.89 -9.24
C GLY A 22 -5.48 -7.60 -8.53
N TYR A 23 -5.09 -6.58 -9.30
CA TYR A 23 -4.56 -5.32 -8.78
C TYR A 23 -5.58 -4.20 -9.01
N ASN A 24 -5.52 -3.21 -8.11
CA ASN A 24 -6.26 -1.96 -8.17
C ASN A 24 -5.26 -0.80 -8.27
N LEU A 25 -5.71 0.37 -8.73
CA LEU A 25 -4.92 1.59 -8.56
C LEU A 25 -5.18 2.15 -7.17
N VAL A 26 -4.11 2.38 -6.43
CA VAL A 26 -4.14 2.87 -5.05
C VAL A 26 -3.56 4.26 -5.04
N PHE A 27 -4.28 5.17 -4.40
CA PHE A 27 -3.88 6.54 -4.17
C PHE A 27 -3.64 6.72 -2.67
N ALA A 28 -2.55 7.37 -2.30
CA ALA A 28 -2.28 7.78 -0.94
C ALA A 28 -1.83 9.23 -0.90
N LYS A 29 -2.37 9.98 0.05
CA LYS A 29 -2.01 11.37 0.27
C LYS A 29 -0.98 11.45 1.40
N GLY A 30 0.03 12.29 1.21
CA GLY A 30 1.11 12.44 2.17
C GLY A 30 0.68 13.27 3.38
N VAL A 31 1.14 12.87 4.56
CA VAL A 31 1.03 13.66 5.78
C VAL A 31 2.41 13.77 6.42
N SER A 32 2.89 14.99 6.61
CA SER A 32 4.16 15.22 7.30
C SER A 32 3.98 15.13 8.80
N SER A 33 4.70 14.22 9.45
CA SER A 33 4.73 14.05 10.90
C SER A 33 6.17 13.78 11.32
N GLY A 34 6.68 14.51 12.33
CA GLY A 34 8.07 14.36 12.77
C GLY A 34 9.14 14.77 11.76
N GLY A 35 8.78 15.53 10.72
CA GLY A 35 9.71 16.04 9.70
C GLY A 35 9.81 15.20 8.42
N GLU A 36 9.18 14.03 8.38
CA GLU A 36 9.09 13.17 7.18
C GLU A 36 7.65 13.10 6.68
N VAL A 37 7.46 12.79 5.39
CA VAL A 37 6.14 12.59 4.79
C VAL A 37 5.78 11.11 4.84
N ASP A 38 4.68 10.80 5.52
CA ASP A 38 4.14 9.46 5.70
C ASP A 38 2.93 9.21 4.78
N TYR A 39 2.75 7.96 4.37
CA TYR A 39 1.66 7.47 3.53
C TYR A 39 1.18 6.13 4.10
N ASN A 40 0.29 6.19 5.10
CA ASN A 40 -0.13 4.99 5.82
C ASN A 40 -1.61 4.61 5.65
N ALA A 41 -2.37 5.38 4.86
CA ALA A 41 -3.76 5.10 4.53
C ALA A 41 -4.01 5.12 3.01
N ALA A 42 -4.79 4.15 2.53
CA ALA A 42 -5.29 4.13 1.17
C ALA A 42 -6.43 5.15 1.05
N TRP A 43 -6.12 6.30 0.44
CA TRP A 43 -7.04 7.41 0.27
C TRP A 43 -8.14 7.08 -0.74
N ILE A 44 -7.75 6.63 -1.94
CA ILE A 44 -8.66 6.15 -2.98
C ILE A 44 -8.14 4.81 -3.48
N VAL A 45 -9.04 3.87 -3.74
CA VAL A 45 -8.73 2.63 -4.45
C VAL A 45 -9.72 2.52 -5.61
N LEU A 46 -9.19 2.35 -6.82
CA LEU A 46 -9.98 2.15 -8.03
C LEU A 46 -9.76 0.74 -8.55
N THR A 47 -10.85 0.00 -8.67
CA THR A 47 -10.86 -1.30 -9.34
C THR A 47 -10.77 -1.13 -10.85
N PRO A 48 -10.22 -2.10 -11.61
CA PRO A 48 -10.15 -2.00 -13.08
C PRO A 48 -11.50 -1.72 -13.75
N SER A 49 -12.61 -2.17 -13.17
CA SER A 49 -13.98 -1.90 -13.64
C SER A 49 -14.45 -0.46 -13.44
N GLU A 50 -13.90 0.24 -12.45
CA GLU A 50 -14.20 1.66 -12.18
C GLU A 50 -13.34 2.61 -13.04
N MET A 51 -12.31 2.07 -13.71
CA MET A 51 -11.36 2.86 -14.49
C MET A 51 -11.87 3.17 -15.90
N SER A 52 -11.68 4.42 -16.32
CA SER A 52 -11.93 4.88 -17.69
C SER A 52 -10.62 5.24 -18.40
N GLY A 53 -10.69 5.55 -19.70
CA GLY A 53 -9.52 5.97 -20.50
C GLY A 53 -8.77 7.18 -19.91
N SER A 54 -9.50 8.07 -19.23
CA SER A 54 -8.96 9.22 -18.52
C SER A 54 -9.82 9.46 -17.28
N MET A 55 -9.24 9.21 -16.11
CA MET A 55 -9.90 9.38 -14.82
C MET A 55 -9.46 10.68 -14.19
N LYS A 56 -10.41 11.45 -13.69
CA LYS A 56 -10.17 12.70 -12.98
C LYS A 56 -10.61 12.57 -11.53
N ILE A 57 -9.71 12.87 -10.61
CA ILE A 57 -9.94 12.97 -9.18
C ILE A 57 -9.76 14.43 -8.81
N SER A 58 -10.78 15.04 -8.20
CA SER A 58 -10.73 16.43 -7.74
C SER A 58 -11.20 16.50 -6.31
N TRP A 59 -10.53 17.33 -5.50
CA TRP A 59 -10.87 17.54 -4.09
C TRP A 59 -10.64 19.00 -3.70
N ASP A 60 -11.37 19.41 -2.67
CA ASP A 60 -11.11 20.63 -1.92
C ASP A 60 -10.45 20.25 -0.58
N VAL A 61 -9.67 21.17 -0.04
CA VAL A 61 -8.91 20.94 1.20
C VAL A 61 -9.79 21.21 2.41
N ASP A 62 -10.47 20.16 2.86
CA ASP A 62 -11.28 20.14 4.09
C ASP A 62 -10.93 18.89 4.92
N TYR A 63 -10.36 19.12 6.11
CA TYR A 63 -9.85 18.05 6.97
C TYR A 63 -10.76 17.82 8.18
N TYR A 64 -10.83 16.56 8.57
CA TYR A 64 -11.51 16.12 9.79
C TYR A 64 -10.60 15.17 10.56
N ALA A 65 -10.82 15.07 11.86
CA ALA A 65 -10.23 14.02 12.66
C ALA A 65 -11.31 13.17 13.32
N ASN A 66 -10.98 11.91 13.54
CA ASN A 66 -11.78 11.02 14.38
C ASN A 66 -10.84 10.32 15.36
N TYR A 67 -11.34 9.40 16.16
CA TYR A 67 -10.56 8.51 17.00
C TYR A 67 -11.12 7.10 16.91
N THR A 68 -10.40 6.16 17.47
CA THR A 68 -10.81 4.76 17.50
C THR A 68 -10.23 4.04 18.71
N THR A 69 -10.88 2.93 19.05
CA THR A 69 -10.42 2.01 20.08
C THR A 69 -10.07 0.64 19.50
N SER A 70 -10.18 0.46 18.19
CA SER A 70 -9.86 -0.80 17.51
C SER A 70 -8.43 -0.80 16.99
N GLN A 71 -7.70 -1.89 17.17
CA GLN A 71 -6.33 -2.03 16.68
C GLN A 71 -6.26 -1.96 15.16
N LEU A 72 -5.33 -1.16 14.62
CA LEU A 72 -4.98 -1.23 13.20
C LEU A 72 -4.23 -2.50 12.91
N LYS A 73 -4.80 -3.32 12.04
CA LYS A 73 -4.09 -4.40 11.37
C LYS A 73 -3.78 -3.95 9.94
N ASN A 74 -2.69 -4.43 9.39
CA ASN A 74 -2.36 -4.22 7.98
C ASN A 74 -3.56 -4.60 7.11
N ARG A 75 -3.93 -3.71 6.15
CA ARG A 75 -5.10 -3.84 5.27
C ARG A 75 -6.46 -3.79 5.97
N ALA A 76 -6.52 -3.54 7.28
CA ALA A 76 -7.79 -3.30 7.95
C ALA A 76 -8.36 -1.95 7.53
N ALA A 77 -9.69 -1.88 7.44
CA ALA A 77 -10.38 -0.61 7.27
C ALA A 77 -10.10 0.30 8.47
N ILE A 78 -9.72 1.54 8.17
CA ILE A 78 -9.56 2.64 9.12
C ILE A 78 -10.96 3.22 9.30
N GLN A 79 -11.63 2.79 10.37
CA GLN A 79 -12.95 3.30 10.74
C GLN A 79 -12.84 4.14 12.02
N GLY A 80 -13.47 5.31 12.02
CA GLY A 80 -13.64 6.12 13.22
C GLY A 80 -14.72 5.54 14.13
N THR A 81 -14.55 5.69 15.44
CA THR A 81 -15.55 5.28 16.45
C THR A 81 -16.43 6.47 16.89
N GLY A 82 -15.93 7.70 16.76
CA GLY A 82 -16.64 8.92 17.16
C GLY A 82 -17.29 9.68 16.00
N ASN A 83 -17.77 10.88 16.31
CA ASN A 83 -18.17 11.86 15.29
C ASN A 83 -16.91 12.50 14.70
N ASP A 84 -16.86 12.72 13.38
CA ASP A 84 -15.70 13.44 12.84
C ASP A 84 -15.75 14.92 13.22
N LEU A 85 -14.62 15.37 13.74
CA LEU A 85 -14.38 16.73 14.18
C LEU A 85 -13.74 17.52 13.03
N SER A 86 -14.34 18.64 12.64
CA SER A 86 -13.76 19.54 11.64
C SER A 86 -12.45 20.11 12.14
N MET A 87 -11.46 20.18 11.24
CA MET A 87 -10.14 20.69 11.57
C MET A 87 -9.85 22.02 10.88
N ASP A 88 -9.38 22.98 11.66
CA ASP A 88 -8.93 24.29 11.20
C ASP A 88 -7.41 24.32 11.16
N ALA A 89 -6.84 24.91 10.12
CA ALA A 89 -5.40 25.02 9.97
C ALA A 89 -4.75 25.68 11.20
N GLY A 90 -3.71 25.04 11.76
CA GLY A 90 -3.04 25.50 12.98
C GLY A 90 -3.75 25.10 14.28
N GLY A 91 -4.89 24.41 14.20
CA GLY A 91 -5.68 23.97 15.35
C GLY A 91 -4.98 22.91 16.21
N ALA A 92 -5.33 22.90 17.48
CA ALA A 92 -4.94 21.88 18.45
C ALA A 92 -6.17 21.09 18.90
N TYR A 93 -5.99 19.78 19.07
CA TYR A 93 -7.06 18.83 19.36
C TYR A 93 -6.61 17.91 20.50
N VAL A 94 -7.51 17.63 21.43
CA VAL A 94 -7.22 16.82 22.61
C VAL A 94 -8.29 15.76 22.78
N VAL A 95 -7.90 14.59 23.28
CA VAL A 95 -8.86 13.58 23.75
C VAL A 95 -9.27 13.91 25.16
N ASP A 96 -10.56 14.19 25.33
CA ASP A 96 -11.14 14.63 26.59
C ASP A 96 -11.31 13.50 27.61
N VAL A 97 -11.85 13.85 28.77
CA VAL A 97 -12.09 12.91 29.87
C VAL A 97 -13.11 11.82 29.54
N THR A 98 -13.88 11.95 28.44
CA THR A 98 -14.83 10.95 27.97
C THR A 98 -14.25 10.06 26.86
N GLY A 99 -12.99 10.30 26.47
CA GLY A 99 -12.35 9.61 25.36
C GLY A 99 -12.73 10.15 23.99
N GLN A 100 -13.37 11.33 23.91
CA GLN A 100 -13.75 11.96 22.65
C GLN A 100 -12.70 12.96 22.20
N LEU A 101 -12.46 13.02 20.89
CA LEU A 101 -11.61 14.05 20.30
C LEU A 101 -12.37 15.37 20.24
N ILE A 102 -11.80 16.42 20.83
CA ILE A 102 -12.36 17.78 20.87
C ILE A 102 -11.29 18.81 20.50
N VAL A 103 -11.70 20.05 20.25
CA VAL A 103 -10.78 21.19 20.10
C VAL A 103 -10.15 21.51 21.45
N ASP A 104 -8.82 21.60 21.50
CA ASP A 104 -8.10 22.01 22.70
C ASP A 104 -8.14 23.54 22.83
N GLN A 105 -8.85 24.03 23.84
CA GLN A 105 -8.98 25.47 24.11
C GLN A 105 -7.82 26.03 24.96
N ASN A 106 -6.99 25.16 25.55
CA ASN A 106 -5.94 25.55 26.49
C ASN A 106 -4.55 25.62 25.84
N VAL A 107 -4.41 25.07 24.63
CA VAL A 107 -3.19 25.16 23.84
C VAL A 107 -3.34 26.31 22.85
N SER A 108 -2.41 27.27 22.92
CA SER A 108 -2.33 28.30 21.89
C SER A 108 -2.15 27.61 20.53
N PRO A 109 -2.92 27.98 19.49
CA PRO A 109 -2.77 27.43 18.14
C PRO A 109 -1.30 27.37 17.75
N ASN A 110 -0.90 26.29 17.06
CA ASN A 110 0.49 25.89 16.85
C ASN A 110 1.42 27.12 16.66
N PRO A 111 2.43 27.32 17.53
CA PRO A 111 3.30 28.49 17.48
C PRO A 111 4.18 28.57 16.21
N ASN A 112 4.25 27.50 15.42
CA ASN A 112 4.82 27.47 14.07
C ASN A 112 3.73 27.10 13.05
N PRO A 113 2.90 28.07 12.60
CA PRO A 113 1.82 27.83 11.67
C PRO A 113 2.37 27.72 10.24
N GLY A 114 2.99 26.58 9.92
CA GLY A 114 2.90 26.08 8.56
C GLY A 114 1.41 25.87 8.25
N LYS A 115 0.90 26.41 7.14
CA LYS A 115 -0.52 26.66 6.84
C LYS A 115 -1.50 25.44 6.89
N SER A 116 -1.08 24.28 7.37
CA SER A 116 -1.91 23.07 7.46
C SER A 116 -1.53 22.15 8.63
N SER A 117 -0.78 22.63 9.63
CA SER A 117 -0.32 21.79 10.74
C SER A 117 -1.37 21.64 11.83
N PHE A 118 -1.51 20.44 12.37
CA PHE A 118 -2.44 20.09 13.43
C PHE A 118 -1.71 19.41 14.58
N ALA A 119 -2.11 19.74 15.81
CA ALA A 119 -1.57 19.13 17.02
C ALA A 119 -2.62 18.21 17.66
N PHE A 120 -2.23 16.97 17.98
CA PHE A 120 -3.06 15.99 18.68
C PHE A 120 -2.46 15.65 20.03
N HIS A 121 -3.25 15.82 21.09
CA HIS A 121 -2.86 15.66 22.48
C HIS A 121 -3.69 14.55 23.15
N ASN A 122 -3.03 13.72 23.96
CA ASN A 122 -3.71 12.81 24.89
C ASN A 122 -3.07 12.93 26.28
N ASP A 123 -3.56 13.87 27.07
CA ASP A 123 -3.02 14.16 28.40
C ASP A 123 -3.54 13.20 29.48
N GLN A 124 -4.70 12.59 29.22
CA GLN A 124 -5.41 11.72 30.16
C GLN A 124 -4.90 10.27 30.15
N GLY A 125 -4.07 9.91 29.17
CA GLY A 125 -3.48 8.57 29.08
C GLY A 125 -4.48 7.49 28.64
N TYR A 126 -5.55 7.87 27.94
CA TYR A 126 -6.48 6.91 27.36
C TYR A 126 -5.76 6.06 26.31
N SER A 127 -6.00 4.74 26.34
CA SER A 127 -5.46 3.84 25.33
C SER A 127 -6.27 3.99 24.04
N LEU A 128 -5.94 5.00 23.24
CA LEU A 128 -6.40 5.11 21.87
C LEU A 128 -5.56 4.20 21.00
N GLU A 129 -6.13 3.61 19.97
CA GLU A 129 -5.37 2.79 19.03
C GLU A 129 -4.81 3.65 17.88
N TYR A 130 -5.57 4.65 17.40
CA TYR A 130 -5.10 5.66 16.46
C TYR A 130 -6.04 6.89 16.39
N VAL A 131 -5.54 7.95 15.76
CA VAL A 131 -6.29 9.16 15.37
C VAL A 131 -6.17 9.31 13.85
N PRO A 132 -7.22 9.01 13.07
CA PRO A 132 -7.19 9.25 11.64
C PRO A 132 -7.41 10.73 11.31
N ILE A 133 -6.65 11.24 10.35
CA ILE A 133 -7.00 12.44 9.61
C ILE A 133 -7.79 11.98 8.38
N LEU A 134 -8.97 12.56 8.21
CA LEU A 134 -9.89 12.31 7.12
C LEU A 134 -9.94 13.53 6.20
N GLU A 135 -10.18 13.30 4.92
CA GLU A 135 -10.43 14.32 3.91
C GLU A 135 -11.76 14.05 3.20
N SER A 136 -12.46 15.13 2.83
CA SER A 136 -13.66 15.03 1.99
C SER A 136 -13.28 14.80 0.53
N LEU A 137 -13.74 13.71 -0.07
CA LEU A 137 -13.44 13.39 -1.49
C LEU A 137 -14.49 13.88 -2.48
N ASP A 138 -15.71 14.17 -2.01
CA ASP A 138 -16.83 14.49 -2.88
C ASP A 138 -17.89 15.33 -2.18
N ASN A 139 -18.79 15.91 -2.99
CA ASN A 139 -19.94 16.68 -2.51
C ASN A 139 -20.97 15.82 -1.76
N ASN A 140 -20.77 14.50 -1.66
CA ASN A 140 -21.62 13.61 -0.88
C ASN A 140 -21.14 13.50 0.58
N ASN A 141 -20.17 14.34 0.99
CA ASN A 141 -19.65 14.41 2.35
C ASN A 141 -18.99 13.10 2.80
N ARG A 142 -18.52 12.28 1.85
CA ARG A 142 -17.80 11.05 2.16
C ARG A 142 -16.39 11.41 2.61
N ARG A 143 -16.12 11.17 3.89
CA ARG A 143 -14.82 11.36 4.52
C ARG A 143 -14.00 10.09 4.40
N VAL A 144 -12.78 10.23 3.90
CA VAL A 144 -11.84 9.11 3.73
C VAL A 144 -10.56 9.38 4.50
N PRO A 145 -9.96 8.36 5.12
CA PRO A 145 -8.70 8.52 5.82
C PRO A 145 -7.58 8.76 4.83
N ILE A 146 -6.79 9.80 5.09
CA ILE A 146 -5.53 10.07 4.38
C ILE A 146 -4.32 9.66 5.22
N TRP A 147 -4.51 9.54 6.53
CA TRP A 147 -3.47 9.15 7.47
C TRP A 147 -4.05 8.68 8.80
N ALA A 148 -3.33 7.83 9.52
CA ALA A 148 -3.65 7.44 10.89
C ALA A 148 -2.43 7.47 11.80
N ALA A 149 -2.55 8.11 12.96
CA ALA A 149 -1.49 8.13 13.97
C ALA A 149 -1.28 6.74 14.58
N SER A 150 -0.20 6.04 14.21
CA SER A 150 0.10 4.69 14.71
C SER A 150 0.89 4.68 16.03
N THR A 151 1.61 5.77 16.37
CA THR A 151 2.40 5.90 17.61
C THR A 151 2.43 7.35 18.11
N GLY A 152 2.28 7.59 19.42
CA GLY A 152 2.44 8.91 20.07
C GLY A 152 1.22 9.42 20.82
N VAL A 153 0.02 9.39 20.22
CA VAL A 153 -1.25 9.78 20.89
C VAL A 153 -1.88 8.62 21.66
N THR A 154 -1.37 7.40 21.50
CA THR A 154 -2.02 6.16 21.92
C THR A 154 -1.83 5.81 23.40
N LYS A 155 -0.90 6.48 24.10
CA LYS A 155 -0.62 6.20 25.53
C LYS A 155 -0.45 7.43 26.41
N LYS A 156 0.16 8.50 25.88
CA LYS A 156 0.23 9.88 26.40
C LYS A 156 1.25 10.63 25.55
N GLY A 157 0.89 11.74 24.93
CA GLY A 157 1.83 12.47 24.08
C GLY A 157 1.19 13.47 23.14
N LEU A 158 2.08 14.09 22.37
CA LEU A 158 1.79 15.10 21.35
C LEU A 158 2.26 14.59 19.99
N ILE A 159 1.40 14.67 18.98
CA ILE A 159 1.81 14.53 17.58
C ILE A 159 1.43 15.81 16.83
N ALA A 160 2.38 16.33 16.07
CA ALA A 160 2.13 17.33 15.04
C ALA A 160 2.07 16.64 13.68
N ALA A 161 0.95 16.79 12.97
CA ALA A 161 0.72 16.22 11.65
C ALA A 161 0.26 17.31 10.69
N THR A 162 0.81 17.33 9.48
CA THR A 162 0.55 18.35 8.46
C THR A 162 0.24 17.65 7.15
N PRO A 163 -1.02 17.54 6.72
CA PRO A 163 -1.33 17.08 5.38
C PRO A 163 -0.57 17.92 4.35
N VAL A 164 0.11 17.22 3.45
CA VAL A 164 0.82 17.83 2.33
C VAL A 164 0.11 17.43 1.05
N GLU A 165 0.07 18.33 0.07
CA GLU A 165 -0.58 18.08 -1.21
C GLU A 165 0.36 17.28 -2.12
N ILE A 166 0.92 16.18 -1.59
CA ILE A 166 1.73 15.22 -2.31
C ILE A 166 0.93 13.92 -2.36
N VAL A 167 0.69 13.39 -3.56
CA VAL A 167 -0.11 12.18 -3.75
C VAL A 167 0.73 11.12 -4.47
N ARG A 168 0.75 9.90 -3.92
CA ARG A 168 1.34 8.73 -4.56
C ARG A 168 0.27 7.87 -5.19
N VAL A 169 0.55 7.33 -6.37
CA VAL A 169 -0.31 6.41 -7.10
C VAL A 169 0.49 5.20 -7.55
N TRP A 170 -0.01 4.01 -7.30
CA TRP A 170 0.63 2.75 -7.72
C TRP A 170 -0.41 1.66 -7.92
N ALA A 171 -0.02 0.54 -8.52
CA ALA A 171 -0.87 -0.63 -8.63
C ALA A 171 -0.66 -1.56 -7.42
N GLY A 172 -1.72 -2.10 -6.81
CA GLY A 172 -1.55 -3.05 -5.72
C GLY A 172 -2.77 -3.92 -5.41
N LYS A 173 -2.52 -5.05 -4.72
CA LYS A 173 -3.55 -5.98 -4.24
C LYS A 173 -4.21 -5.43 -2.97
N TYR A 174 -5.09 -4.44 -3.13
CA TYR A 174 -5.83 -3.81 -2.03
C TYR A 174 -7.33 -4.00 -2.23
N GLU A 175 -7.98 -4.78 -1.36
CA GLU A 175 -9.38 -5.17 -1.56
C GLU A 175 -10.39 -4.12 -1.09
N GLN A 176 -9.98 -3.08 -0.35
CA GLN A 176 -10.87 -2.01 0.12
C GLN A 176 -10.14 -0.65 0.21
N GLY A 177 -10.80 0.43 -0.22
CA GLY A 177 -10.38 1.80 0.12
C GLY A 177 -10.51 2.06 1.61
N GLN A 178 -9.92 3.15 2.11
CA GLN A 178 -9.91 3.49 3.53
C GLN A 178 -9.17 2.47 4.41
N ALA A 179 -8.16 1.77 3.87
CA ALA A 179 -7.43 0.73 4.59
C ALA A 179 -6.04 1.20 5.01
N VAL A 180 -5.51 0.61 6.09
CA VAL A 180 -4.08 0.77 6.44
C VAL A 180 -3.23 0.20 5.33
N LEU A 181 -2.32 1.03 4.82
CA LEU A 181 -1.37 0.60 3.82
C LEU A 181 -0.40 -0.37 4.45
N ALA A 182 -0.42 -1.59 3.92
CA ALA A 182 0.41 -2.66 4.40
C ALA A 182 1.79 -2.65 3.73
N GLU A 183 1.92 -2.11 2.51
CA GLU A 183 3.16 -1.82 1.74
C GLU A 183 2.86 -1.42 0.26
N TYR A 184 3.82 -0.80 -0.44
CA TYR A 184 3.72 -0.53 -1.88
C TYR A 184 3.95 -1.80 -2.71
N ALA A 185 3.07 -2.08 -3.68
CA ALA A 185 3.14 -3.32 -4.45
C ALA A 185 3.88 -3.19 -5.79
N THR A 186 4.02 -1.98 -6.33
CA THR A 186 4.68 -1.74 -7.62
C THR A 186 5.38 -0.38 -7.63
N VAL A 187 6.17 -0.13 -8.69
CA VAL A 187 6.55 1.22 -9.11
C VAL A 187 5.30 2.09 -9.23
N GLY A 188 5.43 3.33 -8.82
CA GLY A 188 4.34 4.29 -8.84
C GLY A 188 4.77 5.65 -9.37
N VAL A 189 3.85 6.60 -9.27
CA VAL A 189 4.09 8.01 -9.54
C VAL A 189 3.72 8.84 -8.32
N GLU A 190 4.58 9.79 -7.98
CA GLU A 190 4.35 10.78 -6.95
C GLU A 190 4.08 12.13 -7.61
N PHE A 191 3.00 12.77 -7.22
CA PHE A 191 2.61 14.11 -7.65
C PHE A 191 2.84 15.09 -6.52
N ASP A 192 3.72 16.06 -6.70
CA ASP A 192 3.84 17.20 -5.80
C ASP A 192 2.89 18.32 -6.28
N LEU A 193 1.74 18.45 -5.63
CA LEU A 193 0.73 19.45 -5.99
C LEU A 193 0.84 20.73 -5.15
N THR A 194 1.87 20.86 -4.32
CA THR A 194 2.01 22.01 -3.40
C THR A 194 2.07 23.35 -4.13
N THR A 195 2.70 23.40 -5.29
CA THR A 195 2.83 24.59 -6.14
C THR A 195 1.88 24.56 -7.33
N THR A 196 1.70 23.39 -7.94
CA THR A 196 0.83 23.15 -9.08
C THR A 196 -0.35 22.27 -8.67
N ARG A 197 -1.54 22.86 -8.58
CA ARG A 197 -2.77 22.17 -8.14
C ARG A 197 -3.30 21.10 -9.09
N THR A 198 -2.56 20.80 -10.14
CA THR A 198 -2.90 19.78 -11.13
C THR A 198 -1.73 18.82 -11.33
N GLY A 199 -2.05 17.55 -11.56
CA GLY A 199 -1.06 16.52 -11.91
C GLY A 199 -1.65 15.58 -12.95
N ASN A 200 -0.79 15.06 -13.83
CA ASN A 200 -1.19 14.13 -14.89
C ASN A 200 -0.12 13.06 -15.13
N ALA A 201 -0.56 11.79 -15.21
CA ALA A 201 0.28 10.68 -15.62
C ALA A 201 -0.53 9.64 -16.41
N THR A 202 0.18 8.81 -17.16
CA THR A 202 -0.37 7.64 -17.82
C THR A 202 0.17 6.39 -17.15
N PHE A 203 -0.73 5.47 -16.82
CA PHE A 203 -0.40 4.12 -16.42
C PHE A 203 -0.48 3.20 -17.66
N ASN A 204 0.66 2.62 -18.02
CA ASN A 204 0.80 1.81 -19.23
C ASN A 204 0.48 0.33 -18.95
N ASP A 205 0.74 -0.55 -19.91
CA ASP A 205 0.30 -1.95 -19.90
C ASP A 205 1.17 -2.91 -19.04
N ASP A 206 2.21 -2.38 -18.39
CA ASP A 206 3.00 -3.08 -17.38
C ASP A 206 2.89 -2.42 -15.99
N LEU A 207 2.89 -3.23 -14.94
CA LEU A 207 2.74 -2.79 -13.54
C LEU A 207 3.82 -1.80 -13.08
N SER A 208 4.94 -1.74 -13.80
CA SER A 208 6.05 -0.82 -13.53
C SER A 208 6.13 0.36 -14.49
N ASP A 209 5.28 0.42 -15.51
CA ASP A 209 5.41 1.41 -16.58
C ASP A 209 4.47 2.60 -16.36
N TRP A 210 5.08 3.70 -15.93
CA TRP A 210 4.44 4.99 -15.72
C TRP A 210 5.08 6.05 -16.61
N THR A 211 4.25 6.77 -17.36
CA THR A 211 4.70 7.97 -18.08
C THR A 211 4.17 9.21 -17.37
N SER A 212 5.07 9.98 -16.77
CA SER A 212 4.75 11.30 -16.24
C SER A 212 4.46 12.28 -17.38
N LEU A 213 3.32 12.97 -17.32
CA LEU A 213 2.93 13.99 -18.30
C LEU A 213 3.03 15.41 -17.73
N SER A 214 3.45 15.54 -16.47
CA SER A 214 3.50 16.82 -15.76
C SER A 214 4.82 16.97 -15.02
N SER A 215 5.36 18.19 -14.98
CA SER A 215 6.70 18.45 -14.40
C SER A 215 6.79 18.20 -12.90
N ASN A 216 5.64 18.14 -12.23
CA ASN A 216 5.49 17.85 -10.82
C ASN A 216 5.20 16.38 -10.51
N ALA A 217 5.19 15.51 -11.53
CA ALA A 217 5.03 14.07 -11.37
C ALA A 217 6.36 13.34 -11.58
N LYS A 218 6.73 12.51 -10.61
CA LYS A 218 7.97 11.71 -10.62
C LYS A 218 7.66 10.25 -10.41
N VAL A 219 8.24 9.40 -11.25
CA VAL A 219 8.18 7.94 -11.06
C VAL A 219 9.03 7.60 -9.83
N PHE A 220 8.47 6.80 -8.91
CA PHE A 220 9.17 6.31 -7.74
C PHE A 220 9.18 4.78 -7.75
N GLU A 221 10.32 4.22 -7.37
CA GLU A 221 10.47 2.79 -7.10
C GLU A 221 10.07 2.51 -5.66
N PRO A 222 9.48 1.34 -5.34
CA PRO A 222 9.23 0.96 -3.97
C PRO A 222 10.56 0.93 -3.21
N ASP A 223 10.74 1.82 -2.24
CA ASP A 223 11.88 1.73 -1.34
C ASP A 223 11.67 0.51 -0.44
N ALA A 224 12.61 -0.44 -0.48
CA ALA A 224 12.62 -1.61 0.39
C ALA A 224 12.68 -1.26 1.89
N ASN A 225 12.89 0.02 2.24
CA ASN A 225 13.02 0.53 3.60
C ASN A 225 11.80 1.30 4.14
N LEU A 226 10.75 1.56 3.36
CA LEU A 226 9.54 2.26 3.85
C LEU A 226 8.66 1.30 4.67
N ARG A 227 9.02 1.20 5.96
CA ARG A 227 8.44 0.31 6.97
C ARG A 227 7.19 0.92 7.61
N LEU A 228 6.06 0.25 7.49
CA LEU A 228 4.92 0.43 8.40
C LEU A 228 4.63 -0.91 9.08
N ILE A 229 5.43 -1.25 10.10
CA ILE A 229 5.11 -2.36 11.00
C ILE A 229 4.73 -1.76 12.35
N PRO A 230 3.50 -2.01 12.84
CA PRO A 230 3.17 -1.77 14.24
C PRO A 230 4.15 -2.52 15.14
N THR A 231 4.74 -1.84 16.11
CA THR A 231 5.77 -2.36 17.03
C THR A 231 5.36 -3.66 17.73
N GLN A 232 4.06 -3.91 17.89
CA GLN A 232 3.52 -5.13 18.51
C GLN A 232 3.67 -6.39 17.64
N LEU A 233 3.70 -6.25 16.30
CA LEU A 233 3.94 -7.39 15.40
C LEU A 233 5.42 -7.80 15.42
N SER A 234 6.34 -6.84 15.58
CA SER A 234 7.78 -7.07 15.74
C SER A 234 8.10 -7.97 16.94
N ASP A 235 7.44 -7.76 18.08
CA ASP A 235 7.71 -8.53 19.29
C ASP A 235 7.11 -9.95 19.27
N ALA A 236 5.97 -10.15 18.61
CA ALA A 236 5.40 -11.49 18.39
C ALA A 236 6.29 -12.37 17.49
N LEU A 237 7.09 -11.78 16.62
CA LEU A 237 7.87 -12.47 15.59
C LEU A 237 9.34 -12.67 15.93
N LYS A 238 9.87 -11.92 16.91
CA LYS A 238 11.18 -12.19 17.53
C LYS A 238 11.25 -13.58 18.19
N ASN A 239 10.11 -14.18 18.50
CA ASN A 239 10.01 -15.49 19.13
C ASN A 239 9.92 -16.67 18.14
N LEU A 240 9.89 -16.43 16.83
CA LEU A 240 9.95 -17.48 15.80
C LEU A 240 11.43 -17.75 15.47
N SER A 241 12.04 -18.70 16.18
CA SER A 241 13.47 -19.01 16.09
C SER A 241 13.88 -19.95 14.94
N ASP A 242 12.96 -20.36 14.07
CA ASP A 242 13.23 -21.34 13.02
C ASP A 242 13.02 -20.78 11.60
N ALA A 243 13.70 -21.37 10.61
CA ALA A 243 13.62 -20.97 9.21
C ALA A 243 12.19 -21.14 8.68
N ILE A 244 11.54 -20.04 8.32
CA ILE A 244 10.20 -20.07 7.73
C ILE A 244 10.33 -20.22 6.22
N ASP A 245 9.75 -21.29 5.68
CA ASP A 245 9.61 -21.45 4.24
C ASP A 245 8.32 -20.76 3.78
N VAL A 246 8.49 -19.82 2.85
CA VAL A 246 7.37 -19.25 2.10
C VAL A 246 7.16 -20.07 0.86
N THR A 247 5.96 -20.62 0.71
CA THR A 247 5.56 -21.30 -0.51
C THR A 247 4.57 -20.44 -1.28
N VAL A 248 4.89 -20.19 -2.56
CA VAL A 248 3.97 -19.63 -3.54
C VAL A 248 3.55 -20.75 -4.49
N LEU A 249 2.25 -21.06 -4.51
CA LEU A 249 1.68 -22.01 -5.45
C LEU A 249 1.16 -21.26 -6.68
N VAL A 250 1.46 -21.78 -7.86
CA VAL A 250 1.03 -21.23 -9.13
C VAL A 250 0.29 -22.32 -9.89
N THR A 251 -0.86 -21.99 -10.46
CA THR A 251 -1.67 -22.87 -11.30
C THR A 251 -1.75 -22.31 -12.71
N PHE A 252 -1.37 -23.10 -13.71
CA PHE A 252 -1.40 -22.75 -15.12
C PHE A 252 -2.75 -23.11 -15.75
N THR A 253 -3.11 -22.38 -16.81
CA THR A 253 -4.36 -22.62 -17.55
C THR A 253 -4.32 -23.89 -18.39
N THR A 254 -3.14 -24.27 -18.87
CA THR A 254 -2.95 -25.49 -19.66
C THR A 254 -1.84 -26.35 -19.07
N ALA A 255 -1.80 -27.63 -19.48
CA ALA A 255 -0.76 -28.55 -19.06
C ALA A 255 0.59 -28.08 -19.58
N LEU A 256 1.59 -27.97 -18.70
CA LEU A 256 2.92 -27.52 -19.08
C LEU A 256 3.57 -28.49 -20.08
N THR A 257 4.19 -27.93 -21.13
CA THR A 257 4.97 -28.70 -22.10
C THR A 257 6.28 -29.20 -21.47
N ILE A 258 6.91 -30.22 -22.06
CA ILE A 258 8.24 -30.72 -21.61
C ILE A 258 9.28 -29.59 -21.59
N ALA A 259 9.24 -28.67 -22.58
CA ALA A 259 10.10 -27.51 -22.63
C ALA A 259 9.86 -26.56 -21.44
N ALA A 260 8.58 -26.30 -21.10
CA ALA A 260 8.21 -25.49 -19.95
C ALA A 260 8.63 -26.12 -18.62
N VAL A 261 8.39 -27.41 -18.42
CA VAL A 261 8.84 -28.13 -17.23
C VAL A 261 10.36 -28.06 -17.09
N THR A 262 11.10 -28.31 -18.18
CA THR A 262 12.57 -28.24 -18.19
C THR A 262 13.07 -26.84 -17.85
N TYR A 263 12.44 -25.80 -18.41
CA TYR A 263 12.78 -24.42 -18.14
C TYR A 263 12.52 -24.02 -16.70
N LEU A 264 11.31 -24.33 -16.19
CA LEU A 264 10.90 -23.99 -14.82
C LEU A 264 11.81 -24.64 -13.78
N THR A 265 12.23 -25.88 -14.03
CA THR A 265 13.11 -26.64 -13.14
C THR A 265 14.56 -26.13 -13.16
N HIS A 266 15.08 -25.66 -14.30
CA HIS A 266 16.52 -25.37 -14.45
C HIS A 266 16.89 -23.89 -14.64
N LYS A 267 15.96 -23.05 -15.09
CA LYS A 267 16.27 -21.69 -15.57
C LYS A 267 15.42 -20.60 -14.93
N LEU A 268 14.27 -20.92 -14.35
CA LEU A 268 13.39 -19.92 -13.76
C LEU A 268 14.04 -19.18 -12.58
N ILE A 269 14.88 -19.85 -11.79
CA ILE A 269 15.58 -19.25 -10.65
C ILE A 269 16.40 -18.00 -11.03
N ASP A 270 16.98 -17.99 -12.23
CA ASP A 270 17.78 -16.87 -12.74
C ASP A 270 16.95 -15.66 -13.15
N LYS A 271 15.61 -15.79 -13.17
CA LYS A 271 14.68 -14.67 -13.45
C LYS A 271 14.32 -13.88 -12.20
N PHE A 272 14.62 -14.40 -11.01
CA PHE A 272 14.40 -13.73 -9.74
C PHE A 272 15.50 -12.71 -9.43
N ALA A 273 15.14 -11.65 -8.69
CA ALA A 273 16.12 -10.73 -8.13
C ALA A 273 17.01 -11.45 -7.08
N SER A 274 18.25 -10.99 -6.91
CA SER A 274 19.25 -11.64 -6.06
C SER A 274 18.80 -11.86 -4.60
N ASN A 275 18.02 -10.93 -4.06
CA ASN A 275 17.50 -10.93 -2.69
C ASN A 275 16.19 -11.74 -2.50
N LEU A 276 15.64 -12.29 -3.57
CA LEU A 276 14.39 -13.06 -3.62
C LEU A 276 14.54 -14.34 -4.46
N LYS A 277 15.73 -14.94 -4.47
CA LYS A 277 15.93 -16.22 -5.16
C LYS A 277 15.22 -17.34 -4.39
N PRO A 278 14.41 -18.18 -5.06
CA PRO A 278 13.82 -19.35 -4.43
C PRO A 278 14.89 -20.36 -4.02
N SER A 279 14.61 -21.11 -2.96
CA SER A 279 15.40 -22.25 -2.50
C SER A 279 15.10 -23.51 -3.31
N SER A 280 13.85 -23.68 -3.72
CA SER A 280 13.46 -24.77 -4.60
C SER A 280 12.26 -24.40 -5.47
N ILE A 281 12.16 -25.12 -6.58
CA ILE A 281 11.05 -25.05 -7.52
C ILE A 281 10.62 -26.49 -7.81
N GLU A 282 9.35 -26.78 -7.57
CA GLU A 282 8.75 -28.11 -7.78
C GLU A 282 7.60 -27.98 -8.79
N VAL A 283 7.52 -28.89 -9.75
CA VAL A 283 6.41 -28.97 -10.72
C VAL A 283 5.66 -30.28 -10.48
N SER A 284 4.35 -30.25 -10.49
CA SER A 284 3.55 -31.48 -10.33
C SER A 284 3.63 -32.33 -11.60
N GLU A 285 4.21 -33.53 -11.57
CA GLU A 285 4.31 -34.42 -12.75
C GLU A 285 3.11 -35.36 -12.90
N PRO A 286 2.79 -35.87 -14.12
CA PRO A 286 3.56 -35.81 -15.36
C PRO A 286 3.07 -34.79 -16.41
N SER A 287 1.99 -34.06 -16.15
CA SER A 287 1.38 -33.08 -17.08
C SER A 287 1.14 -31.73 -16.40
N GLY A 288 2.06 -31.34 -15.52
CA GLY A 288 1.87 -30.33 -14.48
C GLY A 288 1.05 -29.12 -14.84
N TYR A 289 -0.02 -28.94 -14.06
CA TYR A 289 -0.80 -27.72 -14.02
C TYR A 289 -0.31 -26.78 -12.92
N SER A 290 0.66 -27.19 -12.10
CA SER A 290 1.08 -26.39 -10.96
C SER A 290 2.59 -26.38 -10.75
N LEU A 291 3.04 -25.22 -10.28
CA LEU A 291 4.41 -24.90 -9.90
C LEU A 291 4.39 -24.42 -8.44
N LYS A 292 5.22 -25.05 -7.62
CA LYS A 292 5.42 -24.70 -6.22
C LYS A 292 6.80 -24.07 -6.09
N VAL A 293 6.84 -22.80 -5.75
CA VAL A 293 8.08 -22.04 -5.55
C VAL A 293 8.29 -21.84 -4.05
N LYS A 294 9.39 -22.39 -3.53
CA LYS A 294 9.77 -22.25 -2.12
C LYS A 294 10.88 -21.23 -1.99
N PHE A 295 10.77 -20.37 -1.00
CA PHE A 295 11.78 -19.40 -0.64
C PHE A 295 12.28 -19.69 0.77
N GLN A 296 13.58 -19.92 0.88
CA GLN A 296 14.26 -19.83 2.16
C GLN A 296 14.54 -18.36 2.43
N LYS A 297 14.04 -17.83 3.55
CA LYS A 297 14.59 -16.58 4.07
C LYS A 297 14.58 -16.53 5.59
N ASN A 298 15.71 -16.10 6.12
CA ASN A 298 15.95 -15.94 7.55
C ASN A 298 15.12 -14.79 8.14
N THR A 299 14.59 -15.07 9.32
CA THR A 299 13.75 -14.28 10.23
C THR A 299 12.33 -13.94 9.76
N ALA A 300 11.36 -14.35 10.59
CA ALA A 300 9.96 -13.96 10.56
C ALA A 300 9.74 -12.43 10.47
N MET A 301 10.74 -11.66 10.91
CA MET A 301 10.78 -10.21 10.78
C MET A 301 10.71 -9.76 9.31
N PHE A 302 11.44 -10.40 8.38
CA PHE A 302 11.34 -10.05 6.96
C PHE A 302 9.94 -10.34 6.41
N LEU A 303 9.32 -11.46 6.81
CA LEU A 303 7.98 -11.81 6.36
C LEU A 303 6.88 -10.88 6.86
N ALA A 304 7.03 -10.36 8.07
CA ALA A 304 6.11 -9.33 8.57
C ALA A 304 6.41 -7.92 8.12
N THR A 305 7.65 -7.66 7.71
CA THR A 305 8.06 -6.35 7.17
C THR A 305 7.73 -6.20 5.70
N VAL A 306 7.73 -7.31 4.94
CA VAL A 306 7.69 -7.31 3.47
C VAL A 306 6.47 -8.07 2.93
N GLY A 307 5.69 -8.68 3.83
CA GLY A 307 4.51 -9.48 3.51
C GLY A 307 4.77 -10.72 2.63
N LEU A 308 3.77 -11.59 2.56
CA LEU A 308 3.81 -12.74 1.64
C LEU A 308 3.73 -12.32 0.16
N TYR A 309 3.18 -11.13 -0.11
CA TYR A 309 2.90 -10.68 -1.46
C TYR A 309 4.17 -10.38 -2.26
N VAL A 310 5.29 -9.97 -1.64
CA VAL A 310 6.54 -9.74 -2.37
C VAL A 310 7.07 -11.02 -3.01
N TYR A 311 6.85 -12.17 -2.37
CA TYR A 311 7.17 -13.46 -2.96
C TYR A 311 6.23 -13.77 -4.13
N GLU A 312 4.94 -13.46 -4.02
CA GLU A 312 4.00 -13.61 -5.14
C GLU A 312 4.37 -12.71 -6.34
N VAL A 313 4.71 -11.44 -6.08
CA VAL A 313 5.18 -10.47 -7.10
C VAL A 313 6.45 -10.98 -7.76
N ALA A 314 7.41 -11.49 -6.96
CA ALA A 314 8.65 -12.02 -7.49
C ALA A 314 8.40 -13.23 -8.42
N VAL A 315 7.48 -14.13 -8.04
CA VAL A 315 7.08 -15.26 -8.87
C VAL A 315 6.38 -14.77 -10.15
N ASP A 316 5.42 -13.83 -10.05
CA ASP A 316 4.70 -13.30 -11.21
C ASP A 316 5.65 -12.62 -12.21
N ASN A 317 6.58 -11.82 -11.71
CA ASN A 317 7.59 -11.14 -12.53
C ASN A 317 8.55 -12.13 -13.18
N ALA A 318 9.00 -13.16 -12.44
CA ALA A 318 9.87 -14.20 -12.98
C ALA A 318 9.17 -15.00 -14.09
N LEU A 319 7.90 -15.38 -13.89
CA LEU A 319 7.10 -16.07 -14.90
C LEU A 319 6.78 -15.18 -16.10
N SER A 320 6.49 -13.90 -15.89
CA SER A 320 6.29 -12.93 -16.98
C SER A 320 7.53 -12.78 -17.85
N LYS A 321 8.71 -12.69 -17.21
CA LYS A 321 10.00 -12.71 -17.93
C LYS A 321 10.23 -14.03 -18.65
N ALA A 322 9.93 -15.16 -18.02
CA ALA A 322 10.05 -16.47 -18.64
C ALA A 322 9.13 -16.59 -19.87
N LYS A 323 7.90 -16.07 -19.81
CA LYS A 323 6.96 -16.04 -20.95
C LYS A 323 7.52 -15.31 -22.18
N SER A 324 8.29 -14.26 -21.97
CA SER A 324 8.97 -13.53 -23.05
C SER A 324 10.17 -14.27 -23.66
N ASP A 325 10.67 -15.30 -22.98
CA ASP A 325 11.76 -16.16 -23.47
C ASP A 325 11.19 -17.23 -24.41
N THR A 326 11.54 -17.17 -25.70
CA THR A 326 11.05 -18.10 -26.72
C THR A 326 11.43 -19.56 -26.47
N LYS A 327 12.43 -19.82 -25.61
CA LYS A 327 12.85 -21.17 -25.23
C LYS A 327 12.11 -21.71 -24.02
N SER A 328 11.28 -20.91 -23.36
CA SER A 328 10.56 -21.32 -22.15
C SER A 328 9.40 -22.26 -22.42
N GLY A 329 8.81 -22.23 -23.62
CA GLY A 329 7.55 -22.93 -23.88
C GLY A 329 6.34 -22.37 -23.14
N LEU A 330 6.42 -21.15 -22.58
CA LEU A 330 5.34 -20.48 -21.82
C LEU A 330 4.59 -19.41 -22.63
N ALA A 331 4.89 -19.26 -23.92
CA ALA A 331 4.41 -18.14 -24.75
C ALA A 331 2.87 -17.98 -24.75
N GLU A 332 2.13 -19.09 -24.73
CA GLU A 332 0.66 -19.10 -24.74
C GLU A 332 0.05 -19.31 -23.35
N GLU A 333 0.87 -19.45 -22.31
CA GLU A 333 0.40 -19.76 -20.97
C GLU A 333 -0.14 -18.54 -20.23
N SER A 334 -1.08 -18.79 -19.33
CA SER A 334 -1.44 -17.86 -18.27
C SER A 334 -1.53 -18.61 -16.95
N TRP A 335 -1.39 -17.89 -15.84
CA TRP A 335 -1.34 -18.50 -14.52
C TRP A 335 -2.11 -17.68 -13.49
N LYS A 336 -2.49 -18.38 -12.42
CA LYS A 336 -3.01 -17.79 -11.19
C LYS A 336 -2.08 -18.16 -10.05
N ILE A 337 -1.81 -17.19 -9.18
CA ILE A 337 -1.08 -17.43 -7.93
C ILE A 337 -2.12 -17.77 -6.86
N ASP A 338 -1.97 -18.94 -6.25
CA ASP A 338 -2.73 -19.35 -5.09
C ASP A 338 -1.89 -19.07 -3.84
N GLY A 339 -2.08 -17.88 -3.29
CA GLY A 339 -1.37 -17.44 -2.10
C GLY A 339 -1.92 -18.17 -0.88
N LYS A 340 -1.20 -19.19 -0.40
CA LYS A 340 -1.05 -19.58 1.02
C LYS A 340 -0.50 -20.99 1.18
N THR A 341 0.79 -21.11 1.51
CA THR A 341 1.21 -22.08 2.52
C THR A 341 2.47 -21.59 3.22
N LEU A 342 2.31 -20.96 4.38
CA LEU A 342 3.40 -20.88 5.35
C LEU A 342 3.55 -22.29 5.92
N THR A 343 4.66 -22.95 5.60
CA THR A 343 4.94 -24.27 6.18
C THR A 343 6.00 -24.07 7.25
N ASN A 344 5.58 -24.18 8.51
CA ASN A 344 6.52 -24.20 9.62
C ASN A 344 7.06 -25.62 9.74
N HIS A 345 8.35 -25.81 9.52
CA HIS A 345 9.03 -27.05 9.83
C HIS A 345 9.46 -26.97 11.29
N TYR A 346 8.71 -27.62 12.19
CA TYR A 346 9.10 -27.84 13.59
C TYR A 346 10.08 -29.01 13.69
#